data_AF-A0A453NBB7-F1
#
_entry.id   AF-A0A453NBB7-F1
#
_cell.length_a   1.000
_cell.length_b   1.000
_cell.length_c   1.000
_cell.angle_alpha   90.00
_cell.angle_beta   90.00
_cell.angle_gamma   90.00
#
_symmetry.space_group_name_H-M   'P 1'
#
loop_
_entity.id
_entity.type
_entity.pdbx_description
1 polymer ?
#
loop_
_entity_poly.entity_id
_entity_poly.type
_entity_poly.pdbx_seq_one_letter_code
_entity_poly.pdbx_strand_id
1 'polypeptide(L)' 'AKLADIDLFPENGSGGIREARVMRYKEKRRNRLFSKKIRYQVRKVNADCRPRMKGRFVRSPSLLQQALEEES' A
#
# COMPACT_ATOMS: atom_id res chain seq x y z
N ALA A 1 36.89 -28.61 22.48
CA ALA A 1 35.45 -28.36 22.33
C ALA A 1 35.22 -27.63 21.01
N LYS A 2 34.42 -28.19 20.10
CA LYS A 2 34.19 -27.63 18.76
C LYS A 2 33.26 -26.42 18.90
N LEU A 3 33.82 -25.21 18.84
CA LEU A 3 33.08 -23.95 18.69
C LEU A 3 32.63 -23.77 17.22
N ALA A 4 32.00 -24.79 16.63
CA ALA A 4 31.45 -24.73 15.28
C ALA A 4 29.91 -24.69 15.27
N ASP A 5 29.28 -24.79 16.43
CA ASP A 5 27.82 -24.85 16.60
C ASP A 5 27.19 -23.47 16.81
N ILE A 6 27.86 -22.40 16.36
CA ILE A 6 27.24 -21.07 16.27
C ILE A 6 26.65 -20.96 14.86
N ASP A 7 25.34 -21.08 14.77
CA ASP A 7 24.48 -20.87 13.59
C ASP A 7 24.61 -19.45 13.01
N LEU A 8 25.79 -19.08 12.49
CA LEU A 8 26.00 -17.77 11.86
C LEU A 8 26.00 -17.82 10.33
N PHE A 9 26.11 -19.01 9.73
CA PHE A 9 26.02 -19.18 8.29
C PHE A 9 25.34 -20.52 7.99
N PRO A 10 24.14 -20.54 7.37
CA PRO A 10 23.55 -21.77 6.91
C PRO A 10 24.27 -22.17 5.62
N GLU A 11 25.51 -22.65 5.73
CA GLU A 11 26.11 -23.44 4.68
C GLU A 11 25.24 -24.68 4.52
N ASN A 12 24.56 -24.77 3.39
CA ASN A 12 23.55 -25.78 3.03
C ASN A 12 22.16 -25.62 3.68
N GLY A 13 21.63 -24.39 3.66
CA GLY A 13 20.20 -24.13 3.82
C GLY A 13 19.36 -24.75 2.69
N SER A 14 18.97 -26.02 2.83
CA SER A 14 17.74 -26.64 2.30
C SER A 14 17.25 -26.13 0.92
N GLY A 15 17.68 -26.78 -0.16
CA GLY A 15 17.21 -26.47 -1.53
C GLY A 15 15.68 -26.31 -1.62
N GLY A 16 14.92 -27.16 -0.92
CA GLY A 16 13.46 -27.10 -0.89
C GLY A 16 12.86 -25.80 -0.29
N ILE A 17 13.45 -25.20 0.75
CA ILE A 17 12.91 -23.95 1.33
C ILE A 17 13.18 -22.76 0.39
N ARG A 18 14.36 -22.71 -0.24
CA ARG A 18 14.70 -21.66 -1.20
C ARG A 18 13.85 -21.80 -2.46
N GLU A 19 13.72 -23.00 -3.00
CA GLU A 19 12.91 -23.30 -4.18
C GLU A 19 11.44 -22.92 -3.96
N ALA A 20 10.85 -23.29 -2.82
CA ALA A 20 9.49 -22.90 -2.46
C ALA A 20 9.32 -21.37 -2.39
N ARG A 21 10.28 -20.65 -1.80
CA ARG A 21 10.26 -19.17 -1.73
C ARG A 21 10.37 -18.54 -3.12
N VAL A 22 11.23 -19.08 -3.99
CA VAL A 22 11.42 -18.59 -5.36
C VAL A 22 10.17 -18.84 -6.21
N MET A 23 9.53 -20.00 -6.08
CA MET A 23 8.27 -20.30 -6.78
C MET A 23 7.15 -19.34 -6.35
N ARG A 24 6.96 -19.13 -5.04
CA ARG A 24 6.01 -18.15 -4.51
C ARG A 24 6.31 -16.73 -5.03
N TYR A 25 7.58 -16.33 -5.13
CA TYR A 25 7.96 -15.05 -5.71
C TYR A 25 7.55 -14.92 -7.18
N LYS A 26 7.83 -15.94 -8.01
CA LYS A 26 7.46 -15.94 -9.45
C LYS A 26 5.95 -15.84 -9.65
N GLU A 27 5.17 -16.60 -8.87
CA GLU A 27 3.70 -16.53 -8.90
C GLU A 27 3.19 -15.15 -8.47
N LYS A 28 3.68 -14.62 -7.34
CA LYS A 28 3.32 -13.27 -6.89
C LYS A 28 3.70 -12.20 -7.92
N ARG A 29 4.81 -12.36 -8.64
CA ARG A 29 5.26 -11.44 -9.70
C ARG A 29 4.31 -11.46 -10.90
N ARG A 30 3.88 -12.64 -11.35
CA ARG A 30 2.89 -12.79 -12.44
C ARG A 30 1.54 -12.17 -12.07
N ASN A 31 1.12 -12.31 -10.81
CA ASN A 31 -0.18 -11.83 -10.33
C ASN A 31 -0.16 -10.39 -9.78
N ARG A 32 0.87 -9.58 -10.08
CA ARG A 32 0.90 -8.18 -9.64
C ARG A 32 -0.16 -7.39 -10.39
N LEU A 33 -1.02 -6.71 -9.64
CA LEU A 33 -1.99 -5.78 -10.20
C LEU A 33 -1.35 -4.38 -10.30
N PHE A 34 -1.19 -3.89 -11.53
CA PHE A 34 -0.66 -2.53 -11.78
C PHE A 34 -1.75 -1.47 -11.87
N SER A 35 -2.99 -1.87 -12.10
CA SER A 35 -4.13 -0.97 -12.07
C SER A 35 -4.45 -0.55 -10.63
N LYS A 36 -5.00 0.67 -10.48
CA LYS A 36 -5.42 1.19 -9.18
C LYS A 36 -6.59 0.34 -8.65
N LYS A 37 -6.40 -0.30 -7.48
CA LYS A 37 -7.44 -1.04 -6.77
C LYS A 37 -7.91 -0.28 -5.53
N ILE A 38 -9.18 0.10 -5.52
CA ILE A 38 -9.83 0.68 -4.34
C ILE A 38 -10.27 -0.47 -3.43
N ARG A 39 -9.67 -0.59 -2.24
CA ARG A 39 -10.00 -1.66 -1.28
C ARG A 39 -11.15 -1.31 -0.34
N TYR A 40 -11.24 -0.04 0.06
CA TYR A 40 -12.21 0.43 1.05
C TYR A 40 -13.20 1.38 0.40
N GLN A 41 -14.31 0.84 -0.05
CA GLN A 41 -15.30 1.61 -0.83
C GLN A 41 -15.91 2.75 -0.01
N VAL A 42 -16.26 2.49 1.25
CA VAL A 42 -16.83 3.51 2.15
C VAL A 42 -15.88 4.70 2.32
N ARG A 43 -14.56 4.46 2.48
CA ARG A 43 -13.58 5.55 2.60
C ARG A 43 -13.42 6.35 1.31
N LYS A 44 -13.58 5.71 0.15
CA LYS A 44 -13.52 6.38 -1.16
C LYS A 44 -14.70 7.32 -1.33
N VAL A 45 -15.93 6.85 -1.08
CA VAL A 45 -17.14 7.68 -1.11
C VAL A 45 -17.01 8.88 -0.18
N ASN A 46 -16.60 8.64 1.07
CA ASN A 46 -16.42 9.73 2.04
C ASN A 46 -15.35 10.76 1.60
N ALA A 47 -14.30 10.34 0.88
CA ALA A 47 -13.25 11.23 0.38
C ALA A 47 -13.67 12.00 -0.88
N ASP A 48 -14.64 11.48 -1.63
CA ASP A 48 -15.17 12.09 -2.85
C ASP A 48 -16.22 13.16 -2.52
N CYS A 49 -17.03 12.95 -1.46
CA CYS A 49 -18.00 13.95 -0.98
C CYS A 49 -17.38 15.08 -0.14
N ARG A 50 -16.09 15.01 0.21
CA ARG A 50 -15.45 15.96 1.14
C ARG A 50 -14.94 17.19 0.38
N PRO A 51 -15.19 18.43 0.85
CA PRO A 51 -14.82 19.65 0.13
C PRO A 51 -13.31 19.79 -0.04
N ARG A 52 -12.88 20.23 -1.24
CA ARG A 52 -11.48 20.44 -1.61
C ARG A 52 -11.26 21.82 -2.22
N MET A 53 -10.12 22.43 -1.90
CA MET A 53 -9.58 23.59 -2.62
C MET A 53 -8.16 23.29 -3.06
N LYS A 54 -7.84 23.51 -4.35
CA LYS A 54 -6.53 23.19 -4.93
C LYS A 54 -6.04 21.76 -4.58
N GLY A 55 -6.97 20.79 -4.53
CA GLY A 55 -6.72 19.37 -4.22
C GLY A 55 -6.64 19.00 -2.73
N ARG A 56 -6.64 19.97 -1.81
CA ARG A 56 -6.51 19.75 -0.35
C ARG A 56 -7.87 19.79 0.34
N PHE A 57 -8.06 18.97 1.38
CA PHE A 57 -9.27 18.99 2.19
C PHE A 57 -9.33 20.22 3.10
N VAL A 58 -10.52 20.80 3.23
CA VAL A 58 -10.81 21.93 4.14
C VAL A 58 -11.67 21.50 5.33
N ARG A 59 -11.59 22.25 6.45
CA ARG A 59 -12.14 21.86 7.76
C ARG A 59 -13.49 22.49 8.13
N SER A 60 -13.98 23.52 7.44
CA SER A 60 -15.18 24.25 7.93
C SER A 60 -15.94 25.09 6.89
N PRO A 61 -17.22 25.42 7.18
CA PRO A 61 -18.22 25.88 6.22
C PRO A 61 -18.02 27.30 5.68
N SER A 62 -17.21 28.13 6.32
CA SER A 62 -16.85 29.46 5.81
C SER A 62 -16.20 29.39 4.42
N LEU A 63 -15.47 28.30 4.12
CA LEU A 63 -14.83 28.06 2.83
C LEU A 63 -15.76 27.48 1.76
N LEU A 64 -16.93 26.96 2.14
CA LEU A 64 -18.00 26.63 1.18
C LEU A 64 -18.73 27.89 0.73
N GLN A 65 -18.95 28.83 1.66
CA GLN A 65 -19.59 30.12 1.39
C GLN A 65 -18.75 30.97 0.42
N GLN A 66 -17.46 31.13 0.70
CA GLN A 66 -16.54 31.90 -0.14
C GLN A 66 -16.39 31.32 -1.55
N ALA A 67 -16.39 29.99 -1.70
CA ALA A 67 -16.30 29.34 -3.01
C ALA A 67 -17.57 29.47 -3.85
N LEU A 68 -18.74 29.75 -3.24
CA LEU A 68 -19.97 30.03 -3.97
C LEU A 68 -20.09 31.52 -4.36
N GLU A 69 -19.51 32.42 -3.55
CA GLU A 69 -19.48 33.87 -3.81
C GLU A 69 -18.43 34.27 -4.85
N GLU A 70 -17.32 33.54 -5.00
CA GLU A 70 -16.31 33.80 -6.05
C GLU A 70 -16.75 33.33 -7.46
N GLU A 71 -17.78 32.50 -7.55
CA GLU A 71 -18.33 31.96 -8.82
C GLU A 71 -19.58 32.73 -9.31
N SER A 72 -19.99 33.77 -8.58
CA SER A 72 -21.06 34.72 -8.95
C SER A 72 -20.51 36.09 -9.32
#